data_AF-A0A2T4S8D2-F1
#
_entry.id   AF-A0A2T4S8D2-F1
#
_cell.length_a   1.000
_cell.length_b   1.000
_cell.length_c   1.000
_cell.angle_alpha   90.00
_cell.angle_beta   90.00
_cell.angle_gamma   90.00
#
_symmetry.space_group_name_H-M   'P 1'
#
loop_
_entity.id
_entity.type
_entity.pdbx_description
1 polymer ?
#
loop_
_entity_poly.entity_id
_entity_poly.type
_entity_poly.pdbx_seq_one_letter_code
_entity_poly.pdbx_strand_id
1 'polypeptide(L)'
;MDLNQNINEYLKLLSNESSKALKHYKDRNIISKFFYNLFKHPRDKRKELLYLDSIDEDAFYQLFCAYIIGSDILTIPDCLNYDIKKIGGIEPYFKENVNLLKIRLPIKHEAALHFKDKDCNFVIESLVAFQKRFYMQ
;
A
#
# COMPACT_ATOMS: atom_id res chain seq x y z
N MET A 1 14.35 -2.07 -8.48
CA MET A 1 13.23 -1.44 -9.22
C MET A 1 13.02 -0.03 -8.67
N ASP A 2 12.66 0.96 -9.50
CA ASP A 2 12.30 2.30 -8.99
C ASP A 2 11.05 2.21 -8.09
N LEU A 3 11.08 2.84 -6.92
CA LEU A 3 9.98 2.71 -5.93
C LEU A 3 8.67 3.27 -6.48
N ASN A 4 8.69 4.39 -7.20
CA ASN A 4 7.48 4.97 -7.76
C ASN A 4 6.88 4.05 -8.84
N GLN A 5 7.72 3.44 -9.68
CA GLN A 5 7.29 2.42 -10.62
C GLN A 5 6.68 1.20 -9.91
N ASN A 6 7.31 0.70 -8.84
CA ASN A 6 6.80 -0.42 -8.06
C ASN A 6 5.41 -0.12 -7.46
N ILE A 7 5.25 1.06 -6.87
CA ILE A 7 3.96 1.52 -6.35
C ILE A 7 2.90 1.54 -7.47
N ASN A 8 3.25 2.07 -8.65
CA ASN A 8 2.32 2.13 -9.78
C ASN A 8 1.91 0.75 -10.29
N GLU A 9 2.84 -0.21 -10.36
CA GLU A 9 2.54 -1.59 -10.74
C GLU A 9 1.63 -2.28 -9.73
N TYR A 10 1.90 -2.07 -8.44
CA TYR A 10 1.05 -2.61 -7.38
C TYR A 10 -0.34 -1.98 -7.39
N LEU A 11 -0.47 -0.65 -7.53
CA LEU A 11 -1.77 0.01 -7.67
C LEU A 11 -2.55 -0.46 -8.91
N LYS A 12 -1.88 -0.76 -10.02
CA LYS A 12 -2.51 -1.36 -11.20
C LYS A 12 -3.04 -2.77 -10.91
N LEU A 13 -2.29 -3.59 -10.17
CA LEU A 13 -2.75 -4.91 -9.73
C LEU A 13 -4.04 -4.77 -8.88
N LEU A 14 -4.02 -3.89 -7.88
CA LEU A 14 -5.15 -3.67 -6.96
C LEU A 14 -6.39 -3.11 -7.67
N SER A 15 -6.21 -2.26 -8.70
CA SER A 15 -7.30 -1.60 -9.43
C SER A 15 -7.90 -2.45 -10.57
N ASN A 16 -7.10 -3.26 -11.27
CA ASN A 16 -7.56 -4.10 -12.38
C ASN A 16 -8.53 -5.20 -11.94
N GLU A 17 -8.40 -5.67 -10.70
CA GLU A 17 -9.25 -6.73 -10.13
C GLU A 17 -10.64 -6.24 -9.72
N SER A 18 -10.80 -4.92 -9.61
CA SER A 18 -12.09 -4.30 -9.39
C SER A 18 -13.04 -4.57 -10.56
N SER A 19 -12.61 -4.51 -11.82
CA SER A 19 -13.53 -4.38 -12.98
C SER A 19 -14.49 -5.55 -13.24
N LYS A 20 -14.16 -6.80 -12.87
CA LYS A 20 -15.03 -7.97 -13.14
C LYS A 20 -16.16 -8.15 -12.13
N ALA A 21 -15.89 -8.01 -10.83
CA ALA A 21 -16.92 -8.06 -9.80
C ALA A 21 -17.78 -6.78 -9.79
N LEU A 22 -17.16 -5.65 -10.10
CA LEU A 22 -17.73 -4.30 -10.06
C LEU A 22 -18.74 -4.06 -11.19
N LYS A 23 -18.59 -4.72 -12.35
CA LYS A 23 -19.65 -4.81 -13.38
C LYS A 23 -20.90 -5.53 -12.90
N HIS A 24 -20.79 -6.52 -12.01
CA HIS A 24 -21.95 -7.27 -11.52
C HIS A 24 -22.83 -6.42 -10.57
N TYR A 25 -22.22 -5.57 -9.75
CA TYR A 25 -22.93 -4.77 -8.74
C TYR A 25 -23.40 -3.39 -9.22
N LYS A 26 -22.83 -2.86 -10.32
CA LYS A 26 -23.18 -1.53 -10.86
C LYS A 26 -24.64 -1.44 -11.33
N ASP A 27 -25.22 -2.57 -11.74
CA ASP A 27 -26.56 -2.67 -12.34
C ASP A 27 -27.65 -3.16 -11.37
N ARG A 28 -27.39 -3.26 -10.05
CA ARG A 28 -28.38 -3.72 -9.05
C ARG A 28 -28.75 -2.65 -8.02
N ASN A 29 -29.86 -2.92 -7.33
CA ASN A 29 -30.57 -2.10 -6.34
C ASN A 29 -29.68 -1.36 -5.30
N ILE A 30 -30.28 -0.41 -4.57
CA ILE A 30 -29.60 0.50 -3.60
C ILE A 30 -28.66 -0.24 -2.64
N ILE A 31 -29.04 -1.44 -2.18
CA ILE A 31 -28.25 -2.29 -1.28
C ILE A 31 -26.95 -2.76 -1.96
N SER A 32 -27.01 -3.13 -3.24
CA SER A 32 -25.84 -3.52 -4.03
C SER A 32 -24.88 -2.35 -4.24
N LYS A 33 -25.38 -1.13 -4.44
CA LYS A 33 -24.56 0.10 -4.51
C LYS A 33 -23.92 0.45 -3.17
N PHE A 34 -24.62 0.20 -2.06
CA PHE A 34 -24.08 0.38 -0.72
C PHE A 34 -22.90 -0.57 -0.46
N PHE A 35 -23.08 -1.87 -0.71
CA PHE A 35 -22.00 -2.85 -0.57
C PHE A 35 -20.86 -2.65 -1.56
N TYR A 36 -21.15 -2.18 -2.77
CA TYR A 36 -20.15 -1.75 -3.74
C TYR A 36 -19.26 -0.63 -3.20
N ASN A 37 -19.85 0.36 -2.52
CA ASN A 37 -19.07 1.45 -1.92
C ASN A 37 -18.27 1.00 -0.70
N LEU A 38 -18.78 0.03 0.05
CA LEU A 38 -18.10 -0.58 1.20
C LEU A 38 -16.95 -1.52 0.77
N PHE A 39 -17.13 -2.27 -0.31
CA PHE A 39 -16.22 -3.29 -0.83
C PHE A 39 -15.64 -2.91 -2.20
N LYS A 40 -15.33 -1.63 -2.44
CA LYS A 40 -14.94 -1.07 -3.75
C LYS A 40 -13.92 -1.89 -4.53
N HIS A 41 -13.06 -2.65 -3.85
CA HIS A 41 -12.03 -3.47 -4.47
C HIS A 41 -11.94 -4.86 -3.80
N PRO A 42 -12.79 -5.85 -4.18
CA PRO A 42 -12.57 -7.22 -3.76
C PRO A 42 -11.26 -7.71 -4.39
N ARG A 43 -10.25 -7.99 -3.57
CA ARG A 43 -8.93 -8.43 -4.02
C ARG A 43 -8.85 -9.93 -4.17
N ASP A 44 -8.19 -10.40 -5.22
CA ASP A 44 -7.71 -11.77 -5.29
C ASP A 44 -6.45 -11.87 -4.41
N LYS A 45 -6.69 -12.17 -3.13
CA LYS A 45 -5.65 -12.37 -2.13
C LYS A 45 -4.59 -13.39 -2.55
N ARG A 46 -4.85 -14.28 -3.50
CA ARG A 46 -3.82 -15.20 -4.00
C ARG A 46 -2.90 -14.50 -4.99
N LYS A 47 -3.45 -13.73 -5.93
CA LYS A 47 -2.65 -12.98 -6.91
C LYS A 47 -1.82 -11.87 -6.28
N GLU A 48 -2.39 -11.17 -5.31
CA GLU A 48 -1.66 -10.17 -4.53
C GLU A 48 -0.44 -10.80 -3.84
N LEU A 49 -0.63 -11.94 -3.17
CA LEU A 49 0.47 -12.66 -2.52
C LEU A 49 1.53 -13.11 -3.53
N LEU A 50 1.10 -13.69 -4.67
CA LEU A 50 2.03 -14.10 -5.73
C LEU A 50 2.85 -12.93 -6.27
N TYR A 51 2.24 -11.76 -6.44
CA TYR A 51 2.95 -10.54 -6.84
C TYR A 51 3.97 -10.12 -5.77
N LEU A 52 3.54 -10.00 -4.51
CA LEU A 52 4.42 -9.61 -3.41
C LEU A 52 5.60 -10.58 -3.21
N ASP A 53 5.36 -11.88 -3.39
CA ASP A 53 6.41 -12.91 -3.36
C ASP A 53 7.36 -12.81 -4.57
N SER A 54 6.88 -12.34 -5.73
CA SER A 54 7.66 -12.26 -6.97
C SER A 54 8.62 -11.07 -7.07
N ILE A 55 8.33 -9.94 -6.42
CA ILE A 55 9.21 -8.76 -6.44
C ILE A 55 10.49 -8.99 -5.62
N ASP A 56 11.55 -8.22 -5.85
CA ASP A 56 12.77 -8.35 -5.05
C ASP A 56 12.51 -7.96 -3.57
N GLU A 57 13.32 -8.50 -2.66
CA GLU A 57 13.13 -8.31 -1.22
C GLU A 57 13.22 -6.83 -0.82
N ASP A 58 14.20 -6.10 -1.37
CA ASP A 58 14.36 -4.68 -1.10
C ASP A 58 13.14 -3.88 -1.59
N ALA A 59 12.69 -4.13 -2.83
CA ALA A 59 11.51 -3.49 -3.40
C ALA A 59 10.25 -3.81 -2.58
N PHE A 60 10.13 -5.03 -2.05
CA PHE A 60 9.02 -5.39 -1.17
C PHE A 60 9.01 -4.55 0.11
N TYR A 61 10.14 -4.48 0.84
CA TYR A 61 10.16 -3.71 2.08
C TYR A 61 10.04 -2.20 1.84
N GLN A 62 10.56 -1.69 0.72
CA GLN A 62 10.35 -0.30 0.33
C GLN A 62 8.86 -0.02 0.03
N LEU A 63 8.17 -0.92 -0.69
CA LEU A 63 6.74 -0.81 -0.96
C LEU A 63 5.93 -0.86 0.34
N PHE A 64 6.26 -1.79 1.25
CA PHE A 64 5.57 -1.91 2.52
C PHE A 64 5.83 -0.68 3.42
N CYS A 65 7.06 -0.15 3.43
CA CYS A 65 7.39 1.09 4.12
C CYS A 65 6.64 2.29 3.55
N ALA A 66 6.52 2.38 2.21
CA ALA A 66 5.74 3.43 1.54
C ALA A 66 4.27 3.39 1.95
N TYR A 67 3.68 2.19 2.10
CA TYR A 67 2.34 2.04 2.65
C TYR A 67 2.25 2.56 4.09
N ILE A 68 3.17 2.19 4.98
CA ILE A 68 3.14 2.62 6.39
C ILE A 68 3.20 4.14 6.50
N ILE A 69 4.20 4.75 5.86
CA ILE A 69 4.36 6.20 5.85
C ILE A 69 3.15 6.86 5.20
N GLY A 70 2.64 6.30 4.12
CA GLY A 70 1.40 6.71 3.47
C GLY A 70 0.21 6.73 4.43
N SER A 71 0.09 5.71 5.27
CA SER A 71 -0.96 5.61 6.29
C SER A 71 -0.79 6.66 7.39
N ASP A 72 0.45 6.94 7.78
CA ASP A 72 0.76 7.95 8.80
C ASP A 72 0.49 9.37 8.28
N ILE A 73 0.69 9.63 6.97
CA ILE A 73 0.27 10.89 6.33
C ILE A 73 -1.24 11.10 6.51
N LEU A 74 -2.04 10.04 6.40
CA LEU A 74 -3.50 10.12 6.46
C LEU A 74 -4.05 10.13 7.89
N THR A 75 -3.33 9.56 8.85
CA THR A 75 -3.87 9.31 10.20
C THR A 75 -3.18 10.12 11.30
N ILE A 76 -1.86 10.30 11.24
CA ILE A 76 -1.05 10.97 12.27
C ILE A 76 0.04 11.88 11.67
N PRO A 77 -0.33 12.85 10.79
CA PRO A 77 0.63 13.63 10.03
C PRO A 77 1.58 14.45 10.91
N ASP A 78 1.15 14.94 12.07
CA ASP A 78 1.98 15.76 12.96
C ASP A 78 3.13 14.95 13.59
N CYS A 79 2.85 13.73 14.03
CA CYS A 79 3.85 12.81 14.55
C CYS A 79 4.86 12.43 13.46
N LEU A 80 4.36 12.09 12.27
CA LEU A 80 5.21 11.78 11.12
C LEU A 80 6.14 12.95 10.77
N ASN A 81 5.61 14.17 10.73
CA ASN A 81 6.39 15.37 10.41
C ASN A 81 7.49 15.62 11.44
N TYR A 82 7.16 15.44 12.73
CA TYR A 82 8.12 15.56 13.81
C TYR A 82 9.25 14.53 13.67
N ASP A 83 8.92 13.27 13.42
CA ASP A 83 9.91 12.20 13.31
C ASP A 83 10.81 12.35 12.07
N ILE A 84 10.22 12.70 10.91
CA ILE A 84 10.97 13.02 9.68
C ILE A 84 11.96 14.16 9.96
N LYS A 85 11.52 15.23 10.65
CA LYS A 85 12.39 16.36 10.98
C LYS A 85 13.49 15.96 11.96
N LYS A 86 13.17 15.15 12.97
CA LYS A 86 14.11 14.69 13.99
C LYS A 86 15.22 13.81 13.41
N ILE A 87 14.90 12.95 12.44
CA ILE A 87 15.85 12.05 11.77
C ILE A 87 16.62 12.76 10.64
N GLY A 88 16.26 13.99 10.29
CA GLY A 88 17.01 14.83 9.36
C GLY A 88 16.50 14.80 7.92
N GLY A 89 15.25 14.39 7.70
CA GLY A 89 14.57 14.39 6.40
C GLY A 89 13.93 13.06 6.05
N ILE A 90 13.22 13.03 4.92
CA ILE A 90 12.48 11.84 4.49
C ILE A 90 13.41 10.70 4.06
N GLU A 91 14.52 10.98 3.39
CA GLU A 91 15.42 9.92 2.90
C GLU A 91 16.06 9.10 4.03
N PRO A 92 16.69 9.70 5.07
CA PRO A 92 17.19 8.93 6.21
C PRO A 92 16.07 8.22 6.97
N TYR A 93 14.94 8.90 7.18
CA TYR A 93 13.77 8.33 7.85
C TYR A 93 13.24 7.08 7.12
N PHE A 94 13.12 7.15 5.80
CA PHE A 94 12.66 6.04 4.97
C PHE A 94 13.62 4.86 5.05
N LYS A 95 14.93 5.10 4.92
CA LYS A 95 15.97 4.06 5.00
C LYS A 95 15.98 3.37 6.37
N GLU A 96 15.85 4.15 7.45
CA GLU A 96 15.78 3.62 8.81
C GLU A 96 14.54 2.74 9.00
N ASN A 97 13.37 3.19 8.55
CA ASN A 97 12.14 2.43 8.67
C ASN A 97 12.14 1.15 7.82
N VAL A 98 12.72 1.15 6.62
CA VAL A 98 12.93 -0.08 5.84
C VAL A 98 13.79 -1.08 6.61
N ASN A 99 14.87 -0.63 7.24
CA ASN A 99 15.74 -1.50 8.04
C ASN A 99 15.00 -2.04 9.29
N LEU A 100 14.24 -1.19 9.98
CA LEU A 100 13.42 -1.61 11.12
C LEU A 100 12.37 -2.64 10.73
N LEU A 101 11.76 -2.50 9.54
CA LEU A 101 10.81 -3.48 9.02
C LEU A 101 11.48 -4.84 8.79
N LYS A 102 12.65 -4.87 8.16
CA LYS A 102 13.43 -6.11 7.97
C LYS A 102 13.83 -6.77 9.28
N ILE A 103 14.13 -5.99 10.32
CA ILE A 103 14.46 -6.53 11.65
C ILE A 103 13.21 -7.14 12.31
N ARG A 104 12.06 -6.47 12.20
CA ARG A 104 10.82 -6.88 12.88
C ARG A 104 10.08 -8.00 12.16
N LEU A 105 10.13 -8.02 10.85
CA LEU A 105 9.49 -9.00 9.98
C LEU A 105 10.54 -9.51 8.98
N PRO A 106 11.51 -10.34 9.40
CA PRO A 106 12.64 -10.73 8.56
C PRO A 106 12.26 -11.69 7.43
N ILE A 107 11.19 -12.47 7.61
CA ILE A 107 10.73 -13.43 6.61
C ILE A 107 9.78 -12.73 5.65
N LYS A 108 10.26 -12.44 4.44
CA LYS A 108 9.52 -11.72 3.40
C LYS A 108 8.10 -12.29 3.16
N HIS A 109 7.97 -13.60 3.08
CA HIS A 109 6.68 -14.24 2.84
C HIS A 109 5.67 -13.96 3.96
N GLU A 110 6.10 -14.01 5.23
CA GLU A 110 5.27 -13.67 6.38
C GLU A 110 4.89 -12.18 6.36
N ALA A 111 5.85 -11.31 6.06
CA ALA A 111 5.60 -9.89 5.88
C ALA A 111 4.59 -9.63 4.75
N ALA A 112 4.64 -10.39 3.66
CA ALA A 112 3.72 -10.28 2.53
C ALA A 112 2.30 -10.73 2.91
N LEU A 113 2.16 -11.78 3.71
CA LEU A 113 0.87 -12.18 4.30
C LEU A 113 0.28 -11.04 5.15
N HIS A 114 1.10 -10.44 6.02
CA HIS A 114 0.67 -9.29 6.83
C HIS A 114 0.27 -8.07 6.00
N PHE A 115 1.01 -7.78 4.94
CA PHE A 115 0.74 -6.62 4.09
C PHE A 115 -0.52 -6.81 3.25
N LYS A 116 -0.70 -8.01 2.68
CA LYS A 116 -1.90 -8.37 1.92
C LYS A 116 -3.18 -8.25 2.74
N ASP A 117 -3.14 -8.64 4.01
CA ASP A 117 -4.33 -8.67 4.86
C ASP A 117 -4.79 -7.29 5.34
N LYS A 118 -4.08 -6.21 4.98
CA LYS A 118 -4.54 -4.84 5.19
C LYS A 118 -5.82 -4.54 4.38
N ASP A 119 -6.50 -3.44 4.70
CA ASP A 119 -7.67 -3.01 3.92
C ASP A 119 -7.24 -2.49 2.53
N CYS A 120 -7.94 -2.91 1.47
CA CYS A 120 -7.56 -2.57 0.09
C CYS A 120 -7.63 -1.09 -0.20
N ASN A 121 -8.75 -0.48 0.17
CA ASN A 121 -8.99 0.92 -0.12
C ASN A 121 -7.95 1.75 0.64
N PHE A 122 -7.69 1.38 1.90
CA PHE A 122 -6.71 2.06 2.70
C PHE A 122 -5.26 1.87 2.20
N VAL A 123 -4.91 0.69 1.67
CA VAL A 123 -3.61 0.47 1.01
C VAL A 123 -3.45 1.38 -0.20
N ILE A 124 -4.48 1.46 -1.07
CA ILE A 124 -4.47 2.33 -2.24
C ILE A 124 -4.33 3.80 -1.83
N GLU A 125 -5.16 4.26 -0.90
CA GLU A 125 -5.15 5.65 -0.42
C GLU A 125 -3.80 6.03 0.21
N SER A 126 -3.23 5.14 1.02
CA SER A 126 -1.93 5.34 1.66
C SER A 126 -0.80 5.47 0.64
N LEU A 127 -0.73 4.56 -0.33
CA LEU A 127 0.30 4.59 -1.37
C LEU A 127 0.17 5.84 -2.26
N VAL A 128 -1.05 6.25 -2.58
CA VAL A 128 -1.31 7.51 -3.32
C VAL A 128 -0.91 8.73 -2.50
N ALA A 129 -1.19 8.75 -1.19
CA ALA A 129 -0.78 9.83 -0.29
C ALA A 129 0.74 9.97 -0.22
N PHE A 130 1.45 8.83 -0.15
CA PHE A 130 2.91 8.80 -0.19
C PHE A 130 3.46 9.36 -1.51
N GLN A 131 2.95 8.90 -2.67
CA GLN A 131 3.37 9.42 -3.98
C GLN A 131 3.12 10.93 -4.13
N LYS A 132 1.93 11.41 -3.74
CA LYS A 132 1.60 12.84 -3.80
C LYS A 132 2.56 13.69 -3.00
N ARG A 133 3.00 13.19 -1.84
CA ARG A 133 3.85 13.93 -0.92
C ARG A 133 5.31 13.97 -1.35
N PHE A 134 5.81 12.88 -1.93
CA PHE A 134 7.26 12.70 -2.13
C PHE A 134 7.71 12.50 -3.59
N TYR A 135 6.79 12.25 -4.52
CA TYR A 135 7.12 11.96 -5.93
C TYR A 135 6.45 12.88 -6.95
N MET A 136 5.45 13.67 -6.55
CA MET A 136 4.71 14.58 -7.43
C MET A 136 5.03 16.06 -7.15
N GLN A 137 6.30 16.39 -6.87
CA GLN A 137 6.76 17.78 -6.81
C GLN A 137 7.04 18.34 -8.20
#